data_AF-A0A3Q1BH38-F1
#
_entry.id   AF-A0A3Q1BH38-F1
#
_cell.length_a   1.000
_cell.length_b   1.000
_cell.length_c   1.000
_cell.angle_alpha   90.00
_cell.angle_beta   90.00
_cell.angle_gamma   90.00
#
_symmetry.space_group_name_H-M   'P 1'
#
loop_
_entity.id
_entity.type
_entity.pdbx_description
1 polymer ?
#
loop_
_entity_poly.entity_id
_entity_poly.type
_entity_poly.pdbx_seq_one_letter_code
_entity_poly.pdbx_strand_id
1 'polypeptide(L)' 'ECVQFRVSLWKIFWFSSPDVGFSPKPSLEFITHSRFPVANTCDNILRIPLHASHTAFKRDMDFAIRNSPGFGRA' A
#
# COMPACT_ATOMS: atom_id res chain seq x y z
N GLU A 1 6.91 -2.40 18.37
CA GLU A 1 5.56 -1.93 18.04
C GLU A 1 5.54 -1.41 16.59
N CYS A 2 5.06 -2.22 15.61
CA CYS A 2 4.91 -1.80 14.20
C CYS A 2 3.71 -0.84 14.13
N VAL A 3 3.92 0.47 14.33
CA VAL A 3 2.92 1.49 14.02
C VAL A 3 3.46 2.43 12.95
N GLN A 4 2.99 2.19 11.73
CA GLN A 4 2.50 3.18 10.75
C GLN A 4 3.42 4.28 10.18
N PHE A 5 4.63 4.54 10.66
CA PHE A 5 5.27 5.84 10.34
C PHE A 5 6.70 5.87 9.81
N ARG A 6 7.22 4.81 9.20
CA ARG A 6 8.46 4.93 8.41
C ARG A 6 8.45 4.08 7.15
N VAL A 7 7.74 4.54 6.13
CA VAL A 7 8.02 4.11 4.75
C VAL A 7 9.29 4.86 4.31
N SER A 8 10.46 4.37 4.71
CA SER A 8 11.69 4.73 4.00
C SER A 8 11.69 3.90 2.72
N LEU A 9 11.28 4.53 1.60
CA LEU A 9 11.29 3.95 0.25
C LEU A 9 12.64 3.30 -0.14
N TRP A 10 13.72 3.58 0.59
CA TRP A 10 14.99 2.90 0.43
C TRP A 10 14.97 1.40 0.77
N LYS A 11 14.00 0.90 1.55
CA LYS A 11 13.96 -0.53 1.90
C LYS A 11 13.30 -1.41 0.83
N ILE A 12 12.54 -0.82 -0.08
CA ILE A 12 11.87 -1.53 -1.18
C ILE A 12 12.78 -1.60 -2.42
N PHE A 13 13.65 -0.59 -2.60
CA PHE A 13 14.56 -0.55 -3.75
C PHE A 13 15.80 -1.44 -3.59
N TRP A 14 16.16 -1.85 -2.36
CA TRP A 14 17.30 -2.74 -2.12
C TRP A 14 16.98 -4.23 -2.24
N PHE A 15 15.70 -4.61 -2.34
CA PHE A 15 15.29 -6.02 -2.46
C PHE A 15 14.62 -6.35 -3.81
N SER A 16 14.66 -5.46 -4.79
CA SER A 16 14.17 -5.75 -6.14
C SER A 16 15.33 -5.75 -7.14
N SER A 17 16.32 -6.60 -6.88
CA SER A 17 17.11 -7.14 -7.99
C SER A 17 16.17 -7.99 -8.85
N PRO A 18 16.21 -7.87 -10.19
CA PRO A 18 15.36 -8.68 -11.08
C PRO A 18 15.53 -10.19 -10.87
N ASP A 19 16.65 -10.60 -10.26
CA ASP A 19 17.02 -11.96 -9.93
C ASP A 19 16.39 -12.53 -8.64
N VAL A 20 16.02 -11.67 -7.68
CA VAL A 20 15.59 -12.07 -6.32
C VAL A 20 14.09 -11.93 -6.08
N GLY A 21 13.38 -11.16 -6.91
CA GLY A 21 11.95 -10.93 -6.74
C GLY A 21 11.62 -10.19 -5.43
N PHE A 22 10.32 -10.02 -5.15
CA PHE A 22 9.88 -9.31 -3.95
C PHE A 22 9.86 -10.25 -2.74
N SER A 23 10.70 -10.00 -1.73
CA SER A 23 10.65 -10.70 -0.45
C SER A 23 10.57 -9.70 0.71
N PRO A 24 9.53 -9.77 1.57
CA PRO A 24 8.43 -10.74 1.55
C PRO A 24 7.49 -10.55 0.34
N LYS A 25 6.84 -11.64 -0.08
CA LYS A 25 5.96 -11.67 -1.25
C LYS A 25 4.80 -10.68 -1.06
N PRO A 26 4.60 -9.71 -1.97
CA PRO A 26 3.50 -8.78 -1.86
C PRO A 26 2.19 -9.52 -1.97
N SER A 27 1.27 -9.22 -1.07
CA SER A 27 -0.04 -9.86 -1.02
C SER A 27 -1.14 -8.82 -1.15
N LEU A 28 -2.20 -9.19 -1.87
CA LEU A 28 -3.36 -8.34 -2.09
C LEU A 28 -4.57 -8.98 -1.41
N GLU A 29 -5.20 -8.23 -0.51
CA GLU A 29 -6.40 -8.66 0.20
C GLU A 29 -7.54 -7.70 -0.10
N PHE A 30 -8.77 -8.20 -0.14
CA PHE A 30 -9.96 -7.36 -0.31
C PHE A 30 -10.70 -7.22 1.03
N ILE A 31 -11.10 -6.00 1.35
CA ILE A 31 -11.77 -5.68 2.62
C ILE A 31 -13.08 -4.94 2.38
N THR A 32 -14.03 -5.11 3.29
CA THR A 32 -15.34 -4.44 3.27
C THR A 32 -15.55 -3.47 4.44
N HIS A 33 -14.64 -3.50 5.42
CA HIS A 33 -14.76 -2.75 6.68
C HIS A 33 -14.04 -1.39 6.67
N SER A 34 -13.44 -1.00 5.55
CA SER A 34 -12.77 0.29 5.37
C SER A 34 -13.22 0.94 4.07
N ARG A 35 -13.23 2.28 4.04
CA ARG A 35 -13.44 3.07 2.81
C ARG A 35 -12.15 3.37 2.04
N PHE A 36 -11.00 3.30 2.71
CA PHE A 36 -9.69 3.61 2.13
C PHE A 36 -8.81 2.35 2.10
N PRO A 37 -7.88 2.25 1.13
CA PRO A 37 -6.88 1.20 1.14
C PRO A 37 -6.01 1.27 2.40
N VAL A 38 -5.63 0.10 2.90
CA VAL A 38 -4.78 -0.04 4.08
C VAL A 38 -3.57 -0.86 3.70
N ALA A 39 -2.38 -0.34 3.96
CA ALA A 39 -1.13 -1.06 3.71
C ALA A 39 -0.52 -1.56 5.02
N ASN A 40 -0.18 -2.84 5.07
CA ASN A 40 0.73 -3.40 6.07
C ASN A 40 2.11 -3.56 5.43
N THR A 41 3.01 -2.62 5.73
CA THR A 41 4.36 -2.60 5.19
C THR A 41 5.30 -3.60 5.86
N CYS A 42 4.97 -4.09 7.07
CA CYS A 42 5.78 -5.11 7.75
C CYS A 42 5.61 -6.47 7.03
N ASP A 43 4.42 -6.75 6.49
CA ASP A 43 4.09 -7.99 5.76
C ASP A 43 3.93 -7.83 4.23
N ASN A 44 4.20 -6.64 3.67
CA ASN A 44 3.95 -6.30 2.27
C ASN A 44 2.51 -6.61 1.78
N ILE A 45 1.50 -6.36 2.63
CA ILE A 45 0.10 -6.62 2.31
C ILE A 45 -0.60 -5.30 1.96
N LEU A 46 -1.22 -5.22 0.80
CA LEU A 46 -2.12 -4.14 0.42
C LEU A 46 -3.57 -4.62 0.49
N ARG A 47 -4.35 -3.99 1.37
CA ARG A 47 -5.77 -4.26 1.55
C ARG A 47 -6.59 -3.25 0.78
N ILE A 48 -7.37 -3.73 -0.19
CA ILE A 48 -8.18 -2.91 -1.07
C ILE A 48 -9.66 -2.96 -0.65
N PRO A 49 -10.29 -1.82 -0.40
CA PRO A 49 -11.73 -1.77 -0.17
C PRO A 49 -12.51 -2.18 -1.43
N LEU A 50 -13.56 -2.97 -1.24
CA LEU A 50 -14.52 -3.28 -2.32
C LEU A 50 -15.47 -2.08 -2.52
N HIS A 51 -15.48 -1.53 -3.74
CA HIS A 51 -16.39 -0.45 -4.12
C HIS A 51 -17.33 -0.92 -5.23
N ALA A 52 -18.58 -0.45 -5.17
CA ALA A 52 -19.59 -0.72 -6.20
C ALA A 52 -19.33 0.02 -7.53
N SER A 53 -18.49 1.07 -7.52
CA SER A 53 -18.17 1.87 -8.70
C SER A 53 -16.66 2.05 -8.83
N HIS A 54 -16.16 1.84 -10.04
CA HIS A 54 -14.76 2.09 -10.40
C HIS A 54 -14.34 3.55 -10.14
N THR A 55 -15.22 4.52 -10.38
CA THR A 55 -14.92 5.94 -10.17
C THR A 55 -14.73 6.27 -8.69
N ALA A 56 -15.56 5.69 -7.82
CA ALA A 56 -15.44 5.83 -6.37
C ALA A 56 -14.15 5.16 -5.87
N PHE A 57 -13.87 3.94 -6.33
CA PHE A 57 -12.63 3.24 -6.04
C PHE A 57 -11.40 4.08 -6.41
N LYS A 58 -11.33 4.58 -7.65
CA LYS A 58 -10.19 5.37 -8.14
C LYS A 58 -9.96 6.62 -7.31
N ARG A 59 -11.04 7.33 -6.95
CA ARG A 59 -10.96 8.55 -6.14
C ARG A 59 -10.41 8.25 -4.74
N ASP A 60 -10.93 7.22 -4.09
CA ASP A 60 -10.58 6.90 -2.71
C ASP A 60 -9.15 6.31 -2.61
N MET A 61 -8.72 5.54 -3.63
CA MET A 61 -7.32 5.09 -3.79
C MET A 61 -6.35 6.27 -4.01
N ASP A 62 -6.65 7.16 -4.96
CA ASP A 62 -5.79 8.32 -5.26
C ASP A 62 -5.66 9.25 -4.05
N PHE A 63 -6.76 9.47 -3.33
CA PHE A 63 -6.75 10.22 -2.07
C PHE A 63 -5.83 9.57 -1.03
N ALA A 64 -5.97 8.27 -0.80
CA ALA A 64 -5.19 7.57 0.23
C ALA A 64 -3.69 7.55 -0.08
N ILE A 65 -3.30 7.33 -1.35
CA ILE A 65 -1.89 7.33 -1.77
C ILE A 65 -1.26 8.71 -1.56
N ARG A 66 -1.94 9.78 -1.98
CA ARG A 66 -1.41 11.16 -1.84
C ARG A 66 -1.24 11.60 -0.38
N ASN A 67 -2.05 11.06 0.52
CA ASN A 67 -1.99 11.38 1.95
C ASN A 67 -1.15 10.37 2.76
N SER A 68 -0.61 9.33 2.11
CA SER A 68 0.19 8.31 2.80
C SER A 68 1.60 8.84 3.12
N PRO A 69 2.09 8.73 4.37
CA PRO A 69 3.43 9.17 4.73
C PRO A 69 4.52 8.51 3.85
N GLY A 70 5.33 9.31 3.16
CA GLY A 70 6.35 8.82 2.21
C GLY A 70 5.88 8.76 0.75
N PHE A 71 4.61 9.07 0.49
CA PHE A 71 4.06 9.35 -0.84
C PHE A 71 3.43 10.75 -0.84
N GLY A 72 3.42 11.46 -1.98
CA GLY A 72 2.66 12.70 -2.11
C GLY A 72 3.27 14.00 -1.56
N ARG A 73 4.55 14.02 -1.18
CA ARG A 73 5.34 15.26 -1.09
C ARG A 73 6.36 15.31 -2.22
N ALA A 74 6.25 16.33 -3.07
CA ALA A 74 7.37 16.79 -3.90
C ALA A 74 8.40 17.51 -3.01
#